data_AF-A0A8T5MC11-F1
#
_entry.id   AF-A0A8T5MC11-F1
#
_cell.length_a   1.000
_cell.length_b   1.000
_cell.length_c   1.000
_cell.angle_alpha   90.00
_cell.angle_beta   90.00
_cell.angle_gamma   90.00
#
_symmetry.space_group_name_H-M   'P 1'
#
loop_
_entity.id
_entity.type
_entity.pdbx_description
1 polymer ?
#
loop_
_entity_poly.entity_id
_entity_poly.type
_entity_poly.pdbx_seq_one_letter_code
_entity_poly.pdbx_strand_id
1 'polypeptide(L)'
;MKKRGQGYQLNWVFVVFAGVIILSFFIFFGVRYMGLKSHQENAEIANAINDLVYGLSSATQYNSIEMPWEFTLRRTSCDKFKINEDFEKSFGDKIVFWPDEIESKELLVWTKDFNKPFFVANLIYLIDPNKDYYIVGNTNIDVPFDNIHQVPVYNGEGIIIYVQGDSIKFQDGEQVVNLGDEIVLAALFSENFYNYNCAFTKLMEKHEIVKRVYYQKTFELQGSCDYSLIKQILTRNVVVDTMETFSSNLDSANYDLWQQGCEVVF
;
A
#
# COMPACT_ATOMS: atom_id res chain seq x y z
N MET A 1 1.28 -52.95 -68.59
CA MET A 1 0.65 -52.75 -67.26
C MET A 1 0.50 -51.26 -66.97
N LYS A 2 -0.72 -50.71 -67.01
CA LYS A 2 -1.00 -49.28 -66.73
C LYS A 2 -1.12 -49.06 -65.21
N LYS A 3 -0.02 -48.73 -64.53
CA LYS A 3 -0.02 -48.25 -63.13
C LYS A 3 -0.46 -46.77 -63.06
N ARG A 4 -1.72 -46.46 -63.39
CA ARG A 4 -2.24 -45.06 -63.37
C ARG A 4 -3.07 -44.70 -62.13
N GLY A 5 -3.31 -45.64 -61.20
CA GLY A 5 -4.13 -45.40 -60.00
C GLY A 5 -3.36 -44.93 -58.75
N GLN A 6 -2.03 -45.04 -58.71
CA GLN A 6 -1.25 -44.76 -57.49
C GLN A 6 -0.96 -43.27 -57.24
N GLY A 7 -1.01 -42.41 -58.28
CA GLY A 7 -0.67 -40.99 -58.14
C GLY A 7 -1.70 -40.16 -57.37
N TYR A 8 -2.98 -40.51 -57.46
CA TYR A 8 -4.05 -39.76 -56.80
C TYR A 8 -4.04 -39.93 -55.28
N GLN A 9 -3.67 -41.11 -54.80
CA GLN A 9 -3.60 -41.39 -53.35
C GLN A 9 -2.44 -40.65 -52.67
N LEU A 10 -1.29 -40.48 -53.36
CA LEU A 10 -0.14 -39.75 -52.82
C LEU A 10 -0.41 -38.24 -52.65
N ASN A 11 -1.19 -37.63 -53.55
CA ASN A 11 -1.52 -36.21 -53.45
C ASN A 11 -2.37 -35.90 -52.21
N TRP A 12 -3.34 -36.77 -51.87
CA TRP A 12 -4.16 -36.58 -50.66
C TRP A 12 -3.35 -36.69 -49.38
N VAL A 13 -2.41 -37.64 -49.32
CA VAL A 13 -1.50 -37.76 -48.18
C VAL A 13 -0.64 -36.50 -48.03
N PHE A 14 -0.13 -35.96 -49.14
CA PHE A 14 0.66 -34.72 -49.10
C PHE A 14 -0.16 -33.52 -48.62
N VAL A 15 -1.40 -33.36 -49.10
CA VAL A 15 -2.30 -32.27 -48.69
C VAL A 15 -2.62 -32.36 -47.19
N VAL A 16 -2.92 -33.56 -46.69
CA VAL A 16 -3.19 -33.78 -45.27
C VAL A 16 -1.95 -33.45 -44.43
N PHE A 17 -0.76 -33.89 -44.85
CA PHE A 17 0.48 -33.62 -44.14
C PHE A 17 0.83 -32.12 -44.11
N ALA A 18 0.70 -31.43 -45.24
CA ALA A 18 0.88 -29.98 -45.31
C ALA A 18 -0.12 -29.25 -44.41
N GLY A 19 -1.38 -29.69 -44.39
CA GLY A 19 -2.42 -29.16 -43.51
C GLY A 19 -2.07 -29.31 -42.04
N VAL A 20 -1.58 -30.49 -41.62
CA VAL A 20 -1.14 -30.73 -40.24
C VAL A 20 0.02 -29.83 -39.84
N ILE A 21 1.02 -29.64 -40.73
CA ILE A 21 2.16 -28.75 -40.46
C ILE A 21 1.69 -27.31 -40.28
N ILE A 22 0.87 -26.81 -41.20
CA ILE A 22 0.36 -25.44 -41.16
C ILE A 22 -0.51 -25.23 -39.91
N LEU A 23 -1.39 -26.17 -39.60
CA LEU A 23 -2.23 -26.11 -38.40
C LEU A 23 -1.38 -26.09 -37.13
N SER A 24 -0.37 -26.96 -37.05
CA SER A 24 0.56 -27.02 -35.91
C SER A 24 1.32 -25.72 -35.73
N PHE A 25 1.74 -25.08 -36.84
CA PHE A 25 2.37 -23.78 -36.82
C PHE A 25 1.46 -22.71 -36.22
N PHE A 26 0.19 -22.63 -36.65
CA PHE A 26 -0.75 -21.64 -36.12
C PHE A 26 -1.10 -21.88 -34.65
N ILE A 27 -1.22 -23.13 -34.21
CA ILE A 27 -1.43 -23.46 -32.79
C ILE A 27 -0.23 -23.00 -31.96
N PHE A 28 1.00 -23.35 -32.38
CA PHE A 28 2.22 -22.94 -31.68
C PHE A 28 2.37 -21.41 -31.63
N PHE A 29 2.14 -20.75 -32.77
CA PHE A 29 2.16 -19.29 -32.85
C PHE A 29 1.09 -18.67 -31.94
N GLY A 30 -0.14 -19.18 -31.94
CA GLY A 30 -1.22 -18.71 -31.09
C GLY A 30 -0.88 -18.79 -29.60
N VAL A 31 -0.35 -19.93 -29.14
CA VAL A 31 0.09 -20.10 -27.75
C VAL A 31 1.22 -19.13 -27.39
N ARG A 32 2.21 -18.96 -28.26
CA ARG A 32 3.32 -18.01 -28.03
C ARG A 32 2.88 -16.56 -28.03
N TYR A 33 1.98 -16.19 -28.94
CA TYR A 33 1.44 -14.84 -29.06
C TYR A 33 0.61 -14.47 -27.83
N MET A 34 -0.24 -15.38 -27.33
CA MET A 34 -1.01 -15.16 -26.10
C MET A 34 -0.11 -14.94 -24.88
N GLY A 35 0.97 -15.72 -24.74
CA GLY A 35 1.94 -15.53 -23.65
C GLY A 35 2.65 -14.17 -23.72
N LEU A 36 3.10 -13.75 -24.90
CA LEU A 36 3.72 -12.43 -25.09
C LEU A 36 2.75 -11.28 -24.77
N LYS A 37 1.49 -11.41 -25.20
CA LYS A 37 0.45 -10.42 -24.93
C LYS A 37 0.18 -10.30 -23.43
N SER A 38 0.04 -11.43 -22.73
CA SER A 38 -0.14 -11.45 -21.27
C SER A 38 1.03 -10.78 -20.54
N HIS A 39 2.28 -11.02 -20.95
CA HIS A 39 3.44 -10.37 -20.34
C HIS A 39 3.45 -8.85 -20.56
N GLN A 40 3.06 -8.38 -21.76
CA GLN A 40 2.96 -6.95 -22.05
C GLN A 40 1.87 -6.30 -21.18
N GLU A 41 0.70 -6.93 -21.10
CA GLU A 41 -0.43 -6.50 -20.27
C GLU A 41 -0.06 -6.42 -18.79
N ASN A 42 0.61 -7.44 -18.25
CA ASN A 42 1.10 -7.45 -16.86
C ASN A 42 2.11 -6.33 -16.58
N ALA A 43 3.00 -6.04 -17.53
CA ALA A 43 3.97 -4.95 -17.40
C ALA A 43 3.29 -3.57 -17.46
N GLU A 44 2.30 -3.39 -18.33
CA GLU A 44 1.49 -2.16 -18.43
C GLU A 44 0.73 -1.90 -17.12
N ILE A 45 0.07 -2.91 -16.55
CA ILE A 45 -0.61 -2.81 -15.25
C ILE A 45 0.36 -2.46 -14.13
N ALA A 46 1.50 -3.15 -14.05
CA ALA A 46 2.46 -2.90 -13.00
C ALA A 46 3.05 -1.49 -13.07
N ASN A 47 3.29 -0.97 -14.28
CA ASN A 47 3.70 0.42 -14.47
C ASN A 47 2.57 1.38 -14.10
N ALA A 48 1.32 1.12 -14.50
CA ALA A 48 0.18 1.96 -14.16
C ALA A 48 -0.05 2.06 -12.65
N ILE A 49 -0.01 0.94 -11.92
CA ILE A 49 -0.11 0.91 -10.45
C ILE A 49 1.05 1.66 -9.82
N ASN A 50 2.27 1.44 -10.30
CA ASN A 50 3.45 2.12 -9.79
C ASN A 50 3.31 3.64 -9.98
N ASP A 51 3.06 4.09 -11.21
CA ASP A 51 2.93 5.50 -11.57
C ASP A 51 1.79 6.18 -10.80
N LEU A 52 0.69 5.46 -10.57
CA LEU A 52 -0.40 5.91 -9.73
C LEU A 52 0.06 6.07 -8.27
N VAL A 53 0.72 5.08 -7.68
CA VAL A 53 1.25 5.21 -6.30
C VAL A 53 2.20 6.41 -6.20
N TYR A 54 3.05 6.65 -7.20
CA TYR A 54 3.89 7.84 -7.25
C TYR A 54 3.08 9.14 -7.36
N GLY A 55 2.10 9.19 -8.26
CA GLY A 55 1.26 10.36 -8.48
C GLY A 55 0.37 10.69 -7.28
N LEU A 56 -0.18 9.68 -6.61
CA LEU A 56 -1.07 9.87 -5.48
C LEU A 56 -0.32 10.24 -4.20
N SER A 57 0.96 9.87 -4.10
CA SER A 57 1.79 10.14 -2.92
C SER A 57 2.00 11.61 -2.57
N SER A 58 1.52 12.56 -3.38
CA SER A 58 1.68 14.00 -3.13
C SER A 58 0.56 14.63 -2.28
N ALA A 59 -0.63 14.04 -2.23
CA ALA A 59 -1.79 14.65 -1.58
C ALA A 59 -2.81 13.63 -1.08
N THR A 60 -3.58 14.01 -0.05
CA THR A 60 -4.73 13.24 0.44
C THR A 60 -5.80 13.14 -0.64
N GLN A 61 -6.09 11.93 -1.09
CA GLN A 61 -7.04 11.66 -2.16
C GLN A 61 -7.43 10.20 -2.22
N TYR A 62 -8.59 9.93 -2.82
CA TYR A 62 -9.11 8.59 -3.08
C TYR A 62 -9.32 8.42 -4.59
N ASN A 63 -8.88 7.29 -5.14
CA ASN A 63 -9.08 6.93 -6.53
C ASN A 63 -9.43 5.44 -6.64
N SER A 64 -10.23 5.10 -7.64
CA SER A 64 -10.45 3.74 -8.09
C SER A 64 -9.82 3.56 -9.48
N ILE A 65 -9.21 2.40 -9.70
CA ILE A 65 -8.67 2.00 -11.00
C ILE A 65 -9.41 0.75 -11.44
N GLU A 66 -10.20 0.88 -12.50
CA GLU A 66 -10.82 -0.27 -13.16
C GLU A 66 -9.88 -0.79 -14.27
N MET A 67 -9.53 -2.06 -14.17
CA MET A 67 -8.72 -2.77 -15.15
C MET A 67 -9.62 -3.56 -16.11
N PRO A 68 -9.25 -3.66 -17.39
CA PRO A 68 -10.00 -4.42 -18.39
C PRO A 68 -10.09 -5.93 -18.11
N TRP A 69 -9.24 -6.48 -17.26
CA TRP A 69 -9.21 -7.89 -16.87
C TRP A 69 -8.82 -8.05 -15.40
N GLU A 70 -9.06 -9.25 -14.86
CA GLU A 70 -8.65 -9.62 -13.49
C GLU A 70 -7.13 -9.65 -13.39
N PHE A 71 -6.61 -9.07 -12.32
CA PHE A 71 -5.19 -9.14 -11.99
C PHE A 71 -5.02 -9.62 -10.56
N THR A 72 -3.91 -10.31 -10.33
CA THR A 72 -3.41 -10.66 -9.01
C THR A 72 -2.21 -9.80 -8.71
N LEU A 73 -2.31 -8.97 -7.69
CA LEU A 73 -1.22 -8.20 -7.12
C LEU A 73 -0.74 -8.91 -5.87
N ARG A 74 0.43 -9.57 -5.95
CA ARG A 74 1.00 -10.34 -4.85
C ARG A 74 2.24 -9.66 -4.29
N ARG A 75 2.31 -9.53 -2.97
CA ARG A 75 3.50 -9.07 -2.25
C ARG A 75 4.61 -10.13 -2.35
N THR A 76 5.80 -9.74 -2.81
CA THR A 76 7.00 -10.63 -2.82
C THR A 76 7.99 -10.27 -1.73
N SER A 77 8.07 -8.99 -1.38
CA SER A 77 8.79 -8.49 -0.22
C SER A 77 8.07 -7.29 0.36
N CYS A 78 8.64 -6.75 1.42
CA CYS A 78 8.23 -5.54 2.09
C CYS A 78 7.75 -4.39 1.18
N ASP A 79 8.48 -4.15 0.09
CA ASP A 79 8.32 -3.03 -0.83
C ASP A 79 8.07 -3.47 -2.27
N LYS A 80 8.06 -4.79 -2.54
CA LYS A 80 7.95 -5.35 -3.87
C LYS A 80 6.68 -6.13 -4.08
N PHE A 81 6.26 -6.15 -5.33
CA PHE A 81 5.09 -6.87 -5.76
C PHE A 81 5.26 -7.46 -7.14
N LYS A 82 4.46 -8.48 -7.41
CA LYS A 82 4.26 -9.04 -8.74
C LYS A 82 2.84 -8.86 -9.21
N ILE A 83 2.69 -8.64 -10.51
CA ILE A 83 1.41 -8.78 -11.21
C ILE A 83 1.40 -10.14 -11.90
N ASN A 84 0.40 -10.97 -11.57
CA ASN A 84 0.16 -12.28 -12.18
C ASN A 84 1.42 -13.16 -12.23
N GLU A 85 2.25 -13.13 -11.18
CA GLU A 85 3.53 -13.84 -11.02
C GLU A 85 4.69 -13.49 -11.98
N ASP A 86 4.44 -12.68 -13.01
CA ASP A 86 5.40 -12.45 -14.08
C ASP A 86 6.34 -11.27 -13.82
N PHE A 87 5.78 -10.15 -13.38
CA PHE A 87 6.47 -8.87 -13.44
C PHE A 87 6.60 -8.22 -12.06
N GLU A 88 7.83 -8.10 -11.58
CA GLU A 88 8.13 -7.54 -10.26
C GLU A 88 8.45 -6.04 -10.33
N LYS A 89 7.84 -5.26 -9.44
CA LYS A 89 8.12 -3.83 -9.21
C LYS A 89 8.31 -3.56 -7.72
N SER A 90 8.84 -2.37 -7.42
CA SER A 90 9.00 -1.88 -6.05
C SER A 90 8.38 -0.49 -5.90
N PHE A 91 7.74 -0.24 -4.77
CA PHE A 91 7.29 1.09 -4.36
C PHE A 91 8.40 1.97 -3.78
N GLY A 92 9.62 1.46 -3.67
CA GLY A 92 10.77 2.20 -3.18
C GLY A 92 10.59 2.71 -1.75
N ASP A 93 10.69 4.03 -1.59
CA ASP A 93 10.63 4.73 -0.31
C ASP A 93 9.20 5.08 0.15
N LYS A 94 8.18 4.72 -0.64
CA LYS A 94 6.78 5.01 -0.32
C LYS A 94 6.29 4.12 0.82
N ILE A 95 5.36 4.66 1.60
CA ILE A 95 4.76 3.97 2.74
C ILE A 95 3.41 3.44 2.28
N VAL A 96 3.41 2.18 1.86
CA VAL A 96 2.24 1.52 1.26
C VAL A 96 1.79 0.37 2.15
N PHE A 97 0.55 0.46 2.63
CA PHE A 97 -0.14 -0.57 3.40
C PHE A 97 -1.11 -1.31 2.47
N TRP A 98 -0.94 -2.64 2.39
CA TRP A 98 -1.74 -3.51 1.54
C TRP A 98 -1.71 -4.96 2.07
N PRO A 99 -2.62 -5.82 1.61
CA PRO A 99 -2.62 -7.24 1.97
C PRO A 99 -1.51 -8.03 1.28
N ASP A 100 -1.40 -9.33 1.57
CA ASP A 100 -0.47 -10.21 0.85
C ASP A 100 -0.83 -10.36 -0.63
N GLU A 101 -2.13 -10.32 -0.92
CA GLU A 101 -2.67 -10.53 -2.25
C GLU A 101 -3.97 -9.74 -2.45
N ILE A 102 -4.08 -9.08 -3.61
CA ILE A 102 -5.31 -8.48 -4.12
C ILE A 102 -5.63 -9.18 -5.43
N GLU A 103 -6.81 -9.79 -5.53
CA GLU A 103 -7.32 -10.39 -6.77
C GLU A 103 -8.62 -9.68 -7.15
N SER A 104 -8.55 -8.81 -8.16
CA SER A 104 -9.67 -7.97 -8.53
C SER A 104 -9.55 -7.44 -9.96
N LYS A 105 -10.67 -6.91 -10.48
CA LYS A 105 -10.67 -6.03 -11.66
C LYS A 105 -10.51 -4.56 -11.27
N GLU A 106 -10.77 -4.24 -10.02
CA GLU A 106 -10.74 -2.88 -9.49
C GLU A 106 -9.73 -2.80 -8.35
N LEU A 107 -8.90 -1.75 -8.37
CA LEU A 107 -7.99 -1.42 -7.28
C LEU A 107 -8.42 -0.09 -6.66
N LEU A 108 -8.76 -0.12 -5.38
CA LEU A 108 -9.02 1.09 -4.62
C LEU A 108 -7.72 1.60 -4.00
N VAL A 109 -7.42 2.88 -4.22
CA VAL A 109 -6.23 3.53 -3.69
C VAL A 109 -6.62 4.76 -2.89
N TRP A 110 -6.26 4.76 -1.62
CA TRP A 110 -6.49 5.89 -0.73
C TRP A 110 -5.17 6.41 -0.20
N THR A 111 -4.97 7.72 -0.24
CA THR A 111 -3.82 8.39 0.35
C THR A 111 -4.29 9.30 1.46
N LYS A 112 -3.67 9.22 2.64
CA LYS A 112 -3.86 10.17 3.75
C LYS A 112 -2.52 10.71 4.23
N ASP A 113 -2.51 11.96 4.61
CA ASP A 113 -1.37 12.58 5.28
C ASP A 113 -1.23 12.08 6.71
N PHE A 114 0.01 11.75 7.10
CA PHE A 114 0.36 11.51 8.49
C PHE A 114 1.07 12.74 9.03
N ASN A 115 0.32 13.55 9.79
CA ASN A 115 0.68 14.93 10.14
C ASN A 115 0.69 15.18 11.66
N LYS A 116 1.16 14.21 12.46
CA LYS A 116 1.16 14.28 13.93
C LYS A 116 2.59 14.25 14.47
N PRO A 117 3.11 15.33 15.09
CA PRO A 117 2.57 16.71 15.18
C PRO A 117 2.78 17.54 13.89
N PHE A 118 3.66 17.07 13.02
CA PHE A 118 4.02 17.72 11.78
C PHE A 118 3.89 16.72 10.65
N PHE A 119 3.83 17.22 9.41
CA PHE A 119 3.82 16.35 8.24
C PHE A 119 5.06 15.45 8.21
N VAL A 120 4.84 14.14 8.23
CA VAL A 120 5.90 13.13 8.10
C VAL A 120 5.91 12.58 6.68
N ALA A 121 4.77 12.08 6.24
CA ALA A 121 4.61 11.42 4.95
C ALA A 121 3.14 11.24 4.62
N ASN A 122 2.85 10.93 3.36
CA ASN A 122 1.58 10.40 2.94
C ASN A 122 1.59 8.86 3.04
N LEU A 123 0.58 8.30 3.69
CA LEU A 123 0.32 6.87 3.79
C LEU A 123 -0.59 6.47 2.64
N ILE A 124 -0.23 5.40 1.94
CA ILE A 124 -0.96 4.90 0.78
C ILE A 124 -1.56 3.56 1.15
N TYR A 125 -2.85 3.40 0.95
CA TYR A 125 -3.62 2.19 1.21
C TYR A 125 -4.05 1.60 -0.13
N LEU A 126 -3.68 0.35 -0.39
CA LEU A 126 -4.15 -0.41 -1.54
C LEU A 126 -5.16 -1.43 -1.04
N ILE A 127 -6.40 -1.28 -1.50
CA ILE A 127 -7.57 -1.87 -0.89
C ILE A 127 -8.23 -2.78 -1.92
N ASP A 128 -8.58 -3.99 -1.49
CA ASP A 128 -9.30 -4.96 -2.29
C ASP A 128 -10.81 -4.69 -2.15
N PRO A 129 -11.50 -4.24 -3.22
CA PRO A 129 -12.93 -3.97 -3.14
C PRO A 129 -13.78 -5.24 -2.96
N ASN A 130 -13.20 -6.43 -3.18
CA ASN A 130 -13.90 -7.71 -3.02
C ASN A 130 -13.86 -8.24 -1.58
N LYS A 131 -13.18 -7.54 -0.66
CA LYS A 131 -13.05 -7.91 0.75
C LYS A 131 -13.84 -6.97 1.64
N ASP A 132 -14.52 -7.57 2.63
CA ASP A 132 -15.13 -6.85 3.73
C ASP A 132 -14.13 -6.68 4.88
N TYR A 133 -14.04 -5.45 5.38
CA TYR A 133 -13.12 -5.06 6.44
C TYR A 133 -13.90 -4.65 7.69
N TYR A 134 -13.46 -5.14 8.86
CA TYR A 134 -14.15 -4.94 10.13
C TYR A 134 -13.21 -4.32 11.17
N ILE A 135 -13.61 -3.16 11.69
CA ILE A 135 -12.94 -2.53 12.83
C ILE A 135 -13.80 -2.81 14.06
N VAL A 136 -13.27 -3.63 14.97
CA VAL A 136 -13.97 -4.02 16.19
C VAL A 136 -13.50 -3.14 17.34
N GLY A 137 -14.38 -2.27 17.83
CA GLY A 137 -14.05 -1.34 18.90
C GLY A 137 -14.95 -0.11 18.89
N ASN A 138 -14.72 0.80 19.83
CA ASN A 138 -15.40 2.09 19.86
C ASN A 138 -14.58 3.12 19.10
N THR A 139 -14.56 3.02 17.77
CA THR A 139 -13.92 3.97 16.86
C THR A 139 -14.99 4.66 16.01
N ASN A 140 -14.68 5.86 15.54
CA ASN A 140 -15.49 6.56 14.55
C ASN A 140 -14.57 7.13 13.47
N ILE A 141 -14.10 6.26 12.59
CA ILE A 141 -13.17 6.61 11.53
C ILE A 141 -13.97 6.91 10.26
N ASP A 142 -13.79 8.11 9.71
CA ASP A 142 -14.40 8.50 8.45
C ASP A 142 -13.66 7.83 7.27
N VAL A 143 -14.41 7.08 6.45
CA VAL A 143 -13.89 6.27 5.34
C VAL A 143 -14.74 6.50 4.09
N PRO A 144 -14.13 6.66 2.91
CA PRO A 144 -14.87 7.03 1.69
C PRO A 144 -15.51 5.84 0.95
N PHE A 145 -15.63 4.66 1.55
CA PHE A 145 -16.13 3.44 0.89
C PHE A 145 -16.92 2.53 1.84
N ASP A 146 -17.85 1.77 1.25
CA ASP A 146 -18.90 1.04 1.96
C ASP A 146 -18.47 -0.32 2.52
N ASN A 147 -17.32 -0.86 2.10
CA ASN A 147 -16.82 -2.18 2.53
C ASN A 147 -16.06 -2.16 3.86
N ILE A 148 -16.13 -1.05 4.61
CA ILE A 148 -15.67 -0.97 6.00
C ILE A 148 -16.86 -0.94 6.94
N HIS A 149 -16.83 -1.86 7.90
CA HIS A 149 -17.82 -1.95 8.96
C HIS A 149 -17.18 -1.69 10.31
N GLN A 150 -17.66 -0.67 11.02
CA GLN A 150 -17.28 -0.37 12.39
C GLN A 150 -18.33 -0.94 13.34
N VAL A 151 -17.95 -1.94 14.14
CA VAL A 151 -18.88 -2.72 14.94
C VAL A 151 -18.33 -2.95 16.35
N PRO A 152 -19.17 -2.93 17.40
CA PRO A 152 -18.69 -3.11 18.77
C PRO A 152 -18.23 -4.55 19.05
N VAL A 153 -18.83 -5.53 18.38
CA VAL A 153 -18.53 -6.97 18.48
C VAL A 153 -18.78 -7.61 17.12
N TYR A 154 -17.87 -8.47 16.67
CA TYR A 154 -18.00 -9.20 15.41
C TYR A 154 -17.51 -10.64 15.55
N ASN A 155 -18.28 -11.60 15.04
CA ASN A 155 -17.99 -13.04 15.06
C ASN A 155 -18.07 -13.67 13.66
N GLY A 156 -18.05 -12.86 12.59
CA GLY A 156 -18.15 -13.34 11.21
C GLY A 156 -16.79 -13.59 10.56
N GLU A 157 -16.83 -13.84 9.26
CA GLU A 157 -15.65 -14.00 8.40
C GLU A 157 -15.27 -12.65 7.77
N GLY A 158 -13.98 -12.37 7.64
CA GLY A 158 -13.47 -11.12 7.06
C GLY A 158 -12.14 -10.70 7.67
N ILE A 159 -11.61 -9.57 7.20
CA ILE A 159 -10.39 -8.97 7.76
C ILE A 159 -10.79 -8.14 8.99
N ILE A 160 -10.32 -8.56 10.17
CA ILE A 160 -10.73 -7.97 11.45
C ILE A 160 -9.51 -7.39 12.16
N ILE A 161 -9.64 -6.16 12.66
CA ILE A 161 -8.74 -5.63 13.69
C ILE A 161 -9.54 -5.26 14.93
N TYR A 162 -8.93 -5.39 16.10
CA TYR A 162 -9.55 -5.00 17.37
C TYR A 162 -8.85 -3.76 17.91
N VAL A 163 -9.61 -2.69 18.15
CA VAL A 163 -9.09 -1.43 18.72
C VAL A 163 -9.52 -1.34 20.19
N GLN A 164 -8.55 -1.32 21.10
CA GLN A 164 -8.77 -1.32 22.54
C GLN A 164 -7.95 -0.21 23.21
N GLY A 165 -8.50 1.01 23.23
CA GLY A 165 -7.77 2.18 23.74
C GLY A 165 -6.53 2.47 22.89
N ASP A 166 -5.37 2.37 23.50
CA ASP A 166 -4.07 2.69 22.90
C ASP A 166 -3.45 1.50 22.14
N SER A 167 -4.18 0.40 21.92
CA SER A 167 -3.67 -0.75 21.17
C SER A 167 -4.60 -1.18 20.04
N ILE A 168 -3.97 -1.67 18.97
CA ILE A 168 -4.60 -2.36 17.85
C ILE A 168 -4.11 -3.80 17.88
N LYS A 169 -5.03 -4.76 17.87
CA LYS A 169 -4.73 -6.19 17.86
C LYS A 169 -5.14 -6.82 16.53
N PHE A 170 -4.21 -7.55 15.91
CA PHE A 170 -4.40 -8.33 14.69
C PHE A 170 -5.04 -9.70 15.00
N GLN A 171 -5.58 -10.37 13.97
CA GLN A 171 -6.17 -11.71 14.11
C GLN A 171 -5.14 -12.78 14.54
N ASP A 172 -3.87 -12.61 14.15
CA ASP A 172 -2.76 -13.48 14.55
C ASP A 172 -2.36 -13.32 16.04
N GLY A 173 -2.95 -12.35 16.74
CA GLY A 173 -2.74 -12.08 18.16
C GLY A 173 -1.71 -11.00 18.45
N GLU A 174 -0.96 -10.54 17.44
CA GLU A 174 0.00 -9.46 17.57
C GLU A 174 -0.68 -8.13 17.88
N GLN A 175 0.04 -7.25 18.58
CA GLN A 175 -0.47 -5.97 19.02
C GLN A 175 0.49 -4.84 18.70
N VAL A 176 -0.07 -3.70 18.31
CA VAL A 176 0.66 -2.47 18.03
C VAL A 176 0.01 -1.30 18.74
N VAL A 177 0.79 -0.25 18.96
CA VAL A 177 0.27 0.98 19.59
C VAL A 177 -0.64 1.69 18.59
N ASN A 178 -1.80 2.12 19.05
CA ASN A 178 -2.70 3.00 18.31
C ASN A 178 -2.16 4.43 18.35
N LEU A 179 -1.71 4.94 17.20
CA LEU A 179 -1.22 6.32 17.07
C LEU A 179 -2.20 7.22 16.32
N GLY A 180 -3.46 6.78 16.17
CA GLY A 180 -4.53 7.49 15.50
C GLY A 180 -5.15 6.71 14.34
N ASP A 181 -6.21 7.27 13.78
CA ASP A 181 -7.04 6.66 12.73
C ASP A 181 -6.23 6.20 11.52
N GLU A 182 -5.21 6.96 11.11
CA GLU A 182 -4.33 6.61 9.98
C GLU A 182 -3.61 5.28 10.20
N ILE A 183 -3.26 4.99 11.46
CA ILE A 183 -2.57 3.76 11.86
C ILE A 183 -3.55 2.60 12.05
N VAL A 184 -4.77 2.87 12.52
CA VAL A 184 -5.85 1.88 12.53
C VAL A 184 -6.15 1.40 11.11
N LEU A 185 -6.28 2.33 10.16
CA LEU A 185 -6.46 2.01 8.74
C LEU A 185 -5.27 1.27 8.14
N ALA A 186 -4.04 1.68 8.49
CA ALA A 186 -2.83 0.99 8.08
C ALA A 186 -2.79 -0.47 8.56
N ALA A 187 -3.19 -0.73 9.79
CA ALA A 187 -3.30 -2.08 10.33
C ALA A 187 -4.38 -2.89 9.60
N LEU A 188 -5.56 -2.28 9.39
CA LEU A 188 -6.69 -2.92 8.72
C LEU A 188 -6.33 -3.40 7.31
N PHE A 189 -5.80 -2.52 6.47
CA PHE A 189 -5.49 -2.84 5.07
C PHE A 189 -4.22 -3.65 4.89
N SER A 190 -3.43 -3.84 5.95
CA SER A 190 -2.27 -4.74 5.90
C SER A 190 -2.62 -6.20 6.13
N GLU A 191 -3.83 -6.49 6.64
CA GLU A 191 -4.38 -7.79 7.05
C GLU A 191 -3.64 -8.52 8.18
N ASN A 192 -2.31 -8.45 8.21
CA ASN A 192 -1.47 -9.11 9.20
C ASN A 192 -0.36 -8.19 9.72
N PHE A 193 0.23 -8.57 10.86
CA PHE A 193 1.27 -7.79 11.51
C PHE A 193 2.52 -7.63 10.66
N TYR A 194 2.93 -8.66 9.91
CA TYR A 194 4.14 -8.63 9.09
C TYR A 194 4.07 -7.52 8.02
N ASN A 195 2.95 -7.45 7.29
CA ASN A 195 2.69 -6.46 6.26
C ASN A 195 2.60 -5.05 6.83
N TYR A 196 1.93 -4.91 7.97
CA TYR A 196 1.82 -3.65 8.68
C TYR A 196 3.20 -3.15 9.12
N ASN A 197 3.95 -4.00 9.82
CA ASN A 197 5.23 -3.64 10.43
C ASN A 197 6.25 -3.21 9.38
N CYS A 198 6.17 -3.79 8.19
CA CYS A 198 7.01 -3.41 7.08
C CYS A 198 6.89 -1.92 6.70
N ALA A 199 5.67 -1.47 6.39
CA ALA A 199 5.42 -0.08 6.00
C ALA A 199 5.54 0.87 7.21
N PHE A 200 5.12 0.40 8.39
CA PHE A 200 5.22 1.15 9.64
C PHE A 200 6.67 1.46 10.03
N THR A 201 7.60 0.52 9.82
CA THR A 201 9.04 0.77 10.08
C THR A 201 9.56 1.93 9.23
N LYS A 202 9.20 1.99 7.94
CA LYS A 202 9.57 3.10 7.06
C LYS A 202 8.96 4.43 7.51
N LEU A 203 7.71 4.41 7.99
CA LEU A 203 7.06 5.58 8.56
C LEU A 203 7.83 6.12 9.76
N MET A 204 8.21 5.24 10.69
CA MET A 204 8.94 5.65 11.89
C MET A 204 10.35 6.13 11.59
N GLU A 205 11.04 5.54 10.62
CA GLU A 205 12.32 6.05 10.11
C GLU A 205 12.19 7.47 9.55
N LYS A 206 11.15 7.71 8.73
CA LYS A 206 10.86 9.07 8.21
C LYS A 206 10.50 10.04 9.34
N HIS A 207 9.71 9.61 10.32
CA HIS A 207 9.37 10.41 11.49
C HIS A 207 10.64 10.87 12.24
N GLU A 208 11.58 9.97 12.50
CA GLU A 208 12.84 10.30 13.19
C GLU A 208 13.72 11.27 12.39
N ILE A 209 13.72 11.15 11.05
CA ILE A 209 14.42 12.11 10.18
C ILE A 209 13.79 13.51 10.33
N VAL A 210 12.47 13.61 10.20
CA VAL A 210 11.77 14.91 10.30
C VAL A 210 11.92 15.51 11.71
N LYS A 211 11.82 14.70 12.76
CA LYS A 211 12.08 15.11 14.14
C LYS A 211 13.47 15.73 14.31
N ARG A 212 14.50 15.15 13.67
CA ARG A 212 15.87 15.69 13.69
C ARG A 212 15.97 17.03 12.98
N VAL A 213 15.25 17.22 11.87
CA VAL A 213 15.21 18.52 11.16
C VAL A 213 14.62 19.60 12.06
N TYR A 214 13.49 19.33 12.71
CA TYR A 214 12.90 20.28 13.66
C TYR A 214 13.80 20.53 14.87
N TYR A 215 14.47 19.48 15.37
CA TYR A 215 15.45 19.63 16.45
C TYR A 215 16.60 20.56 16.03
N GLN A 216 17.13 20.42 14.82
CA GLN A 216 18.16 21.32 14.28
C GLN A 216 17.66 22.75 14.12
N LYS A 217 16.42 22.95 13.65
CA LYS A 217 15.80 24.28 13.54
C LYS A 217 15.80 25.03 14.89
N THR A 218 15.63 24.34 16.02
CA THR A 218 15.72 24.97 17.36
C THR A 218 17.10 25.53 17.71
N PHE A 219 18.16 25.15 16.99
CA PHE A 219 19.50 25.75 17.15
C PHE A 219 19.66 27.00 16.30
N GLU A 220 19.07 27.02 15.11
CA GLU A 220 19.12 28.18 14.20
C GLU A 220 18.25 29.33 14.70
N LEU A 221 17.14 29.03 15.38
CA LEU A 221 16.27 30.02 16.01
C LEU A 221 16.85 30.62 17.31
N GLN A 222 18.11 30.31 17.67
CA GLN A 222 18.70 30.81 18.91
C GLN A 222 18.80 32.35 18.90
N GLY A 223 18.18 32.95 19.92
CA GLY A 223 18.09 34.38 20.15
C GLY A 223 17.77 34.66 21.62
N SER A 224 16.82 35.57 21.89
CA SER A 224 16.34 35.85 23.26
C SER A 224 15.39 34.79 23.84
N CYS A 225 14.98 33.82 23.03
CA CYS A 225 13.95 32.83 23.37
C CYS A 225 14.54 31.50 23.84
N ASP A 226 13.88 30.84 24.80
CA ASP A 226 14.28 29.54 25.32
C ASP A 226 13.53 28.38 24.63
N TYR A 227 14.25 27.65 23.78
CA TYR A 227 13.73 26.46 23.08
C TYR A 227 14.06 25.14 23.81
N SER A 228 14.50 25.17 25.08
CA SER A 228 14.93 24.00 25.85
C SER A 228 13.85 22.92 25.98
N LEU A 229 12.60 23.32 26.23
CA LEU A 229 11.46 22.40 26.36
C LEU A 229 11.19 21.65 25.04
N ILE A 230 11.16 22.35 23.91
CA ILE A 230 10.95 21.71 22.60
C ILE A 230 12.10 20.74 22.29
N LYS A 231 13.35 21.15 22.55
CA LYS A 231 14.50 20.24 22.41
C LYS A 231 14.32 18.98 23.25
N GLN A 232 13.89 19.13 24.50
CA GLN A 232 13.63 17.98 25.38
C GLN A 232 12.56 17.06 24.80
N ILE A 233 11.43 17.61 24.35
CA ILE A 233 10.34 16.81 23.78
C ILE A 233 10.80 16.09 22.51
N LEU A 234 11.46 16.79 21.57
CA LEU A 234 11.97 16.21 20.32
C LEU A 234 13.04 15.13 20.53
N THR A 235 13.72 15.11 21.68
CA THR A 235 14.69 14.03 22.01
C THR A 235 14.05 12.79 22.64
N ARG A 236 12.76 12.83 23.00
CA ARG A 236 12.07 11.65 23.55
C ARG A 236 11.82 10.60 22.48
N ASN A 237 11.77 9.34 22.94
CA ASN A 237 11.34 8.23 22.11
C ASN A 237 9.81 8.21 22.03
N VAL A 238 9.30 8.34 20.83
CA VAL A 238 7.85 8.35 20.53
C VAL A 238 7.17 7.03 20.87
N VAL A 239 7.92 5.93 21.03
CA VAL A 239 7.34 4.64 21.43
C VAL A 239 6.84 4.67 22.89
N VAL A 240 7.32 5.60 23.71
CA VAL A 240 6.98 5.68 25.14
C VAL A 240 5.79 6.62 25.41
N ASP A 241 5.68 7.71 24.67
CA ASP A 241 4.57 8.67 24.75
C ASP A 241 3.59 8.39 23.61
N THR A 242 2.28 8.38 23.83
CA THR A 242 1.34 8.29 22.69
C THR A 242 1.59 9.45 21.72
N MET A 243 1.43 9.23 20.41
CA MET A 243 1.66 10.29 19.41
C MET A 243 0.81 11.54 19.71
N GLU A 244 -0.37 11.36 20.28
CA GLU A 244 -1.24 12.44 20.75
C GLU A 244 -0.63 13.22 21.90
N THR A 245 -0.06 12.55 22.91
CA THR A 245 0.65 13.19 24.01
C THR A 245 1.89 13.94 23.51
N PHE A 246 2.64 13.31 22.60
CA PHE A 246 3.80 13.92 21.97
C PHE A 246 3.42 15.20 21.19
N SER A 247 2.35 15.12 20.39
CA SER A 247 1.81 16.26 19.64
C SER A 247 1.35 17.36 20.58
N SER A 248 0.49 17.05 21.55
CA SER A 248 -0.05 18.04 22.49
C SER A 248 1.05 18.75 23.29
N ASN A 249 2.10 18.04 23.70
CA ASN A 249 3.24 18.64 24.40
C ASN A 249 4.01 19.61 23.50
N LEU A 250 4.22 19.24 22.23
CA LEU A 250 4.89 20.09 21.26
C LEU A 250 4.06 21.33 20.90
N ASP A 251 2.75 21.16 20.70
CA ASP A 251 1.82 22.26 20.40
C ASP A 251 1.76 23.26 21.54
N SER A 252 1.65 22.77 22.78
CA SER A 252 1.69 23.63 23.98
C SER A 252 3.01 24.39 24.07
N ALA A 253 4.15 23.73 23.84
CA ALA A 253 5.44 24.39 23.91
C ALA A 253 5.63 25.45 22.81
N ASN A 254 5.13 25.21 21.59
CA ASN A 254 5.13 26.21 20.52
C ASN A 254 4.21 27.39 20.85
N TYR A 255 3.02 27.13 21.41
CA TYR A 255 2.10 28.18 21.81
C TYR A 255 2.72 29.10 22.89
N ASP A 256 3.43 28.53 23.86
CA ASP A 256 4.14 29.30 24.89
C ASP A 256 5.24 30.18 24.32
N LEU A 257 5.97 29.71 23.29
CA LEU A 257 6.93 30.51 22.54
C LEU A 257 6.25 31.66 21.79
N TRP A 258 5.16 31.37 21.10
CA TRP A 258 4.39 32.39 20.37
C TRP A 258 3.90 33.51 21.28
N GLN A 259 3.40 33.18 22.48
CA GLN A 259 2.98 34.16 23.49
C GLN A 259 4.12 35.07 23.97
N GLN A 260 5.36 34.60 23.89
CA GLN A 260 6.56 35.38 24.23
C GLN A 260 7.09 36.21 23.05
N GLY A 261 6.42 36.19 21.90
CA GLY A 261 6.88 36.85 20.67
C GLY A 261 8.04 36.11 19.99
N CYS A 262 8.24 34.83 20.32
CA CYS A 262 9.25 33.97 19.70
C CYS A 262 8.73 33.34 18.41
N GLU A 263 9.64 32.97 17.52
CA GLU A 263 9.30 32.20 16.32
C GLU A 263 8.96 30.74 16.72
N VAL A 264 7.88 30.20 16.17
CA VAL A 264 7.47 28.80 16.42
C VAL A 264 8.33 27.83 15.61
N VAL A 265 8.52 26.62 16.13
CA VAL A 265 9.40 25.63 15.50
C VAL A 265 8.72 24.94 14.33
N PHE A 266 7.40 24.76 14.34
CA PHE A 266 6.62 24.16 13.27
C PHE A 266 5.30 24.90 13.10
#